data_AF-A0A9W6YZD5-F1
#
_entry.id   AF-A0A9W6YZD5-F1
#
_cell.length_a   1.000
_cell.length_b   1.000
_cell.length_c   1.000
_cell.angle_alpha   90.00
_cell.angle_beta   90.00
_cell.angle_gamma   90.00
#
_symmetry.space_group_name_H-M   'P 1'
#
loop_
_entity.id
_entity.type
_entity.pdbx_description
1 polymer ?
#
loop_
_entity_poly.entity_id
_entity_poly.type
_entity_poly.pdbx_seq_one_letter_code
_entity_poly.pdbx_strand_id
1 'polypeptide(L)'
;MSVQDLRTKAANHIRKDPDTFLPFLFDEQTMSLRDITSYTKELEETTMWGGDLEILALAKEFDSPISVMMSGRAALKMNEAGQQPELKLVYYQHSFGLGEHYNSLRDAGK
;
A
#
# COMPACT_ATOMS: atom_id res chain seq x y z
N MET A 1 11.62 7.23 -10.93
CA MET A 1 10.15 7.07 -11.08
C MET A 1 9.45 8.20 -10.36
N SER A 2 8.40 8.74 -10.96
CA SER A 2 7.51 9.71 -10.34
C SER A 2 6.50 9.04 -9.41
N VAL A 3 5.79 9.83 -8.59
CA VAL A 3 4.65 9.33 -7.79
C VAL A 3 3.55 8.77 -8.70
N GLN A 4 3.32 9.40 -9.85
CA GLN A 4 2.32 8.92 -10.81
C GLN A 4 2.69 7.55 -11.38
N ASP A 5 3.97 7.31 -11.67
CA ASP A 5 4.43 6.01 -12.16
C ASP A 5 4.15 4.89 -11.15
N LEU A 6 4.32 5.18 -9.85
CA LEU A 6 4.01 4.24 -8.77
C LEU A 6 2.50 3.98 -8.67
N ARG A 7 1.67 5.02 -8.74
CA ARG A 7 0.20 4.88 -8.74
C ARG A 7 -0.28 4.00 -9.90
N THR A 8 0.21 4.25 -11.10
CA THR A 8 -0.13 3.45 -12.29
C THR A 8 0.36 2.01 -12.19
N LYS A 9 1.55 1.77 -11.62
CA LYS A 9 2.04 0.41 -11.38
C LYS A 9 1.19 -0.34 -10.36
N ALA A 10 0.85 0.28 -9.24
CA ALA A 10 -0.04 -0.29 -8.23
C ALA A 10 -1.40 -0.64 -8.82
N ALA A 11 -2.04 0.32 -9.52
CA ALA A 11 -3.31 0.13 -10.19
C ALA A 11 -3.28 -1.05 -11.20
N ASN A 12 -2.25 -1.11 -12.03
CA ASN A 12 -2.10 -2.19 -13.00
C ASN A 12 -1.85 -3.55 -12.36
N HIS A 13 -1.10 -3.60 -11.27
CA HIS A 13 -0.88 -4.85 -10.53
C HIS A 13 -2.19 -5.34 -9.89
N ILE A 14 -2.94 -4.44 -9.26
CA ILE A 14 -4.26 -4.73 -8.66
C ILE A 14 -5.22 -5.31 -9.71
N ARG A 15 -5.29 -4.73 -10.92
CA ARG A 15 -6.13 -5.23 -12.02
C ARG A 15 -5.72 -6.63 -12.51
N LYS A 16 -4.43 -6.98 -12.43
CA LYS A 16 -3.89 -8.26 -12.91
C LYS A 16 -4.08 -9.41 -11.93
N ASP A 17 -4.30 -9.11 -10.65
CA ASP A 17 -4.42 -10.09 -9.57
C ASP A 17 -5.70 -9.83 -8.73
N PRO A 18 -6.89 -9.78 -9.35
CA PRO A 18 -8.12 -9.40 -8.66
C PRO A 18 -8.45 -10.33 -7.48
N ASP A 19 -8.11 -11.62 -7.56
CA ASP A 19 -8.39 -12.58 -6.51
C ASP A 19 -7.68 -12.22 -5.19
N THR A 20 -6.48 -11.65 -5.26
CA THR A 20 -5.79 -11.13 -4.08
C THR A 20 -6.46 -9.87 -3.54
N PHE A 21 -6.88 -8.95 -4.40
CA PHE A 21 -7.24 -7.59 -3.98
C PHE A 21 -8.73 -7.36 -3.72
N LEU A 22 -9.62 -8.07 -4.42
CA LEU A 22 -11.07 -7.91 -4.28
C LEU A 22 -11.57 -8.07 -2.84
N PRO A 23 -11.09 -9.02 -2.01
CA PRO A 23 -11.54 -9.14 -0.62
C PRO A 23 -11.38 -7.85 0.21
N PHE A 24 -10.40 -7.01 -0.13
CA PHE A 24 -10.12 -5.75 0.56
C PHE A 24 -10.93 -4.56 0.01
N LEU A 25 -11.67 -4.75 -1.08
CA LEU A 25 -12.55 -3.74 -1.67
C LEU A 25 -14.00 -3.86 -1.20
N PHE A 26 -14.27 -4.74 -0.22
CA PHE A 26 -15.59 -4.84 0.41
C PHE A 26 -15.80 -3.68 1.38
N ASP A 27 -16.90 -2.96 1.20
CA ASP A 27 -17.33 -1.89 2.10
C ASP A 27 -18.42 -2.43 3.04
N GLU A 28 -18.10 -2.52 4.33
CA GLU A 28 -19.01 -3.00 5.37
C GLU A 28 -20.21 -2.08 5.61
N GLN A 29 -20.08 -0.78 5.36
CA GLN A 29 -21.17 0.18 5.59
C GLN A 29 -22.25 0.05 4.51
N THR A 30 -21.81 -0.12 3.25
CA THR A 30 -22.70 -0.29 2.10
C THR A 30 -23.03 -1.75 1.83
N MET A 31 -22.37 -2.69 2.53
CA MET A 31 -22.44 -4.13 2.31
C MET A 31 -22.22 -4.51 0.84
N SER A 32 -21.31 -3.79 0.16
CA SER A 32 -21.10 -3.90 -1.28
C SER A 32 -19.63 -3.99 -1.63
N LEU A 33 -19.34 -4.69 -2.72
CA LEU A 33 -17.99 -4.79 -3.26
C LEU A 33 -17.74 -3.59 -4.17
N ARG A 34 -16.73 -2.79 -3.85
CA ARG A 34 -16.29 -1.72 -4.73
C ARG A 34 -15.69 -2.31 -6.00
N ASP A 35 -16.10 -1.78 -7.15
CA ASP A 35 -15.57 -2.19 -8.44
C ASP A 35 -14.07 -1.84 -8.55
N ILE A 36 -13.27 -2.85 -8.92
CA ILE A 36 -11.81 -2.75 -9.01
C ILE A 36 -11.37 -1.74 -10.07
N THR A 37 -12.12 -1.62 -11.18
CA THR A 37 -11.81 -0.65 -12.24
C THR A 37 -11.98 0.77 -11.74
N SER A 38 -13.08 1.02 -11.02
CA SER A 38 -13.40 2.30 -10.42
C SER A 38 -12.41 2.67 -9.30
N TYR A 39 -11.99 1.71 -8.48
CA TYR A 39 -10.95 1.91 -7.47
C TYR A 39 -9.61 2.30 -8.09
N THR A 40 -9.14 1.50 -9.05
CA THR A 40 -7.84 1.73 -9.68
C THR A 40 -7.81 2.98 -10.54
N LYS A 41 -8.95 3.40 -11.11
CA LYS A 41 -9.08 4.69 -11.78
C LYS A 41 -8.96 5.86 -10.79
N GLU A 42 -9.62 5.79 -9.63
CA GLU A 42 -9.47 6.81 -8.59
C GLU A 42 -8.01 6.92 -8.12
N LEU A 43 -7.33 5.78 -7.96
CA LEU A 43 -5.92 5.72 -7.54
C LEU A 43 -5.00 6.44 -8.52
N GLU A 44 -5.26 6.33 -9.82
CA GLU A 44 -4.45 6.94 -10.87
C GLU A 44 -4.79 8.40 -11.13
N GLU A 45 -6.07 8.78 -11.04
CA GLU A 45 -6.54 10.08 -11.54
C GLU A 45 -6.75 11.13 -10.44
N THR A 46 -6.68 10.74 -9.16
CA THR A 46 -7.00 11.63 -8.04
C THR A 46 -5.89 11.71 -6.99
N THR A 47 -6.08 12.59 -6.01
CA THR A 47 -5.23 12.70 -4.82
C THR A 47 -5.62 11.73 -3.71
N MET A 48 -6.34 10.64 -4.03
CA MET A 48 -6.71 9.65 -3.00
C MET A 48 -5.47 9.15 -2.27
N TRP A 49 -5.62 8.94 -0.97
CA TRP A 49 -4.60 8.34 -0.14
C TRP A 49 -4.39 6.88 -0.53
N GLY A 50 -3.14 6.47 -0.66
CA GLY A 50 -2.78 5.06 -0.79
C GLY A 50 -2.64 4.42 0.60
N GLY A 51 -2.81 3.11 0.66
CA GLY A 51 -2.68 2.34 1.90
C GLY A 51 -2.16 0.93 1.66
N ASP A 52 -2.64 -0.02 2.44
CA ASP A 52 -2.11 -1.39 2.45
C ASP A 52 -2.23 -2.09 1.09
N LEU A 53 -3.30 -1.83 0.32
CA LEU A 53 -3.50 -2.42 -1.01
C LEU A 53 -2.41 -1.97 -1.98
N GLU A 54 -2.14 -0.66 -2.04
CA GLU A 54 -1.09 -0.10 -2.89
C GLU A 54 0.29 -0.58 -2.47
N ILE A 55 0.55 -0.65 -1.15
CA ILE A 55 1.84 -1.12 -0.63
C ILE A 55 2.04 -2.60 -0.99
N LEU A 56 1.02 -3.45 -0.84
CA LEU A 56 1.11 -4.86 -1.23
C LEU A 56 1.32 -5.02 -2.74
N ALA A 57 0.59 -4.24 -3.55
CA ALA A 57 0.72 -4.24 -5.00
C ALA A 57 2.15 -3.86 -5.44
N LEU A 58 2.73 -2.81 -4.83
CA LEU A 58 4.09 -2.39 -5.11
C LEU A 58 5.14 -3.36 -4.58
N ALA A 59 4.91 -3.95 -3.40
CA ALA A 59 5.78 -4.98 -2.83
C ALA A 59 5.91 -6.17 -3.79
N LYS A 60 4.79 -6.63 -4.36
CA LYS A 60 4.77 -7.70 -5.37
C LYS A 60 5.36 -7.24 -6.72
N GLU A 61 4.99 -6.05 -7.22
CA GLU A 61 5.49 -5.51 -8.50
C GLU A 61 7.01 -5.36 -8.55
N PHE A 62 7.64 -4.99 -7.43
CA PHE A 62 9.09 -4.85 -7.31
C PHE A 62 9.78 -6.06 -6.72
N ASP A 63 9.04 -7.12 -6.40
CA ASP A 63 9.56 -8.32 -5.73
C ASP A 63 10.35 -7.99 -4.46
N SER A 64 9.93 -6.96 -3.73
CA SER A 64 10.59 -6.44 -2.53
C SER A 64 9.68 -6.63 -1.32
N PRO A 65 10.17 -7.23 -0.22
CA PRO A 65 9.44 -7.25 1.03
C PRO A 65 9.26 -5.82 1.56
N ILE A 66 8.08 -5.50 2.08
CA ILE A 66 7.82 -4.22 2.73
C ILE A 66 7.32 -4.44 4.15
N SER A 67 8.03 -3.87 5.12
CA SER A 67 7.63 -3.84 6.53
C SER A 67 7.06 -2.47 6.90
N VAL A 68 5.82 -2.43 7.35
CA VAL A 68 5.13 -1.23 7.84
C VAL A 68 5.06 -1.26 9.37
N MET A 69 5.86 -0.42 10.02
CA MET A 69 5.91 -0.27 11.48
C MET A 69 4.83 0.69 11.97
N MET A 70 4.21 0.38 13.10
CA MET A 70 3.13 1.17 13.69
C MET A 70 3.22 1.12 15.20
N SER A 71 2.92 2.22 15.87
CA SER A 71 2.98 2.27 17.35
C SER A 71 2.01 1.27 17.99
N GLY A 72 2.48 0.56 19.02
CA GLY A 72 1.65 -0.32 19.84
C GLY A 72 1.26 -1.66 19.20
N ARG A 73 1.79 -2.01 18.02
CA ARG A 73 1.50 -3.30 17.35
C ARG A 73 2.71 -3.84 16.59
N ALA A 74 2.64 -5.13 16.23
CA ALA A 74 3.65 -5.76 15.38
C ALA A 74 3.67 -5.10 13.99
N ALA A 75 4.84 -5.11 13.35
CA ALA A 75 4.98 -4.62 11.99
C ALA A 75 4.13 -5.47 11.03
N LEU A 76 3.40 -4.82 10.13
CA LEU A 76 2.73 -5.48 9.02
C LEU A 76 3.78 -5.79 7.95
N LYS A 77 3.89 -7.05 7.56
CA LYS A 77 4.83 -7.50 6.54
C LYS A 77 4.09 -7.87 5.27
N MET A 78 4.58 -7.37 4.15
CA MET A 78 4.03 -7.61 2.82
C MET A 78 5.10 -8.20 1.92
N ASN A 79 4.71 -9.16 1.07
CA ASN A 79 5.59 -9.89 0.18
C ASN A 79 6.86 -10.44 0.87
N GLU A 80 6.71 -11.15 2.00
CA GLU A 80 7.85 -11.67 2.78
C GLU A 80 8.80 -12.59 1.99
N ALA A 81 8.30 -13.23 0.94
CA ALA A 81 9.08 -14.08 0.05
C ALA A 81 9.79 -13.31 -1.08
N GLY A 82 9.67 -11.98 -1.13
CA GLY A 82 10.32 -11.15 -2.15
C GLY A 82 11.84 -11.29 -2.13
N GLN A 83 12.45 -11.29 -3.31
CA GLN A 83 13.90 -11.54 -3.46
C GLN A 83 14.74 -10.26 -3.47
N GLN A 84 14.13 -9.08 -3.60
CA GLN A 84 14.81 -7.79 -3.52
C GLN A 84 14.99 -7.33 -2.06
N PRO A 85 15.90 -6.36 -1.79
CA PRO A 85 16.08 -5.82 -0.45
C PRO A 85 14.77 -5.30 0.17
N GLU A 86 14.61 -5.53 1.47
CA GLU A 86 13.43 -5.06 2.22
C GLU A 86 13.37 -3.54 2.29
N LEU A 87 12.18 -2.99 2.05
CA LEU A 87 11.84 -1.59 2.31
C LEU A 87 11.09 -1.47 3.64
N LYS A 88 11.32 -0.38 4.36
CA LYS A 88 10.74 -0.14 5.69
C LYS A 88 10.00 1.18 5.71
N LEU A 89 8.75 1.13 6.12
CA LEU A 89 7.87 2.28 6.31
C LEU A 89 7.45 2.36 7.77
N VAL A 90 7.12 3.55 8.23
CA VAL A 90 6.38 3.78 9.47
C VAL A 90 5.08 4.50 9.15
N TYR A 91 3.98 4.01 9.70
CA TYR A 91 2.68 4.66 9.63
C TYR A 91 2.34 5.30 10.98
N TYR A 92 2.01 6.59 10.93
CA TYR A 92 1.59 7.37 12.07
C TYR A 92 0.11 7.69 11.94
N GLN A 93 -0.71 7.23 12.89
CA GLN A 93 -2.15 7.49 12.89
C GLN A 93 -2.51 8.85 13.53
N HIS A 94 -1.77 9.27 14.57
CA HIS A 94 -2.12 10.43 15.41
C HIS A 94 -0.91 11.25 15.88
N SER A 95 0.01 11.61 14.98
CA SER A 95 1.19 12.38 15.36
C SER A 95 0.99 13.89 15.14
N PHE A 96 1.00 14.65 16.24
CA PHE A 96 1.26 16.11 16.28
C PHE A 96 0.38 17.01 15.37
N GLY A 97 -0.91 16.68 15.20
CA GLY A 97 -1.87 17.52 14.46
C GLY A 97 -1.77 17.44 12.93
N LEU A 98 -0.89 16.59 12.37
CA LEU A 98 -0.68 16.42 10.92
C LEU A 98 -1.54 15.33 10.29
N GLY A 99 -2.35 14.62 11.07
CA GLY A 99 -3.15 13.50 10.61
C GLY A 99 -2.32 12.24 10.31
N GLU A 100 -2.96 11.29 9.64
CA GLU A 100 -2.34 10.03 9.25
C GLU A 100 -1.22 10.30 8.22
N HIS A 101 -0.09 9.57 8.25
CA HIS A 101 0.94 9.65 7.21
C HIS A 101 1.96 8.50 7.27
N TYR A 102 2.67 8.29 6.16
CA TYR A 102 3.77 7.34 6.04
C TYR A 102 5.12 8.06 5.91
N ASN A 103 6.16 7.53 6.56
CA ASN A 103 7.54 7.93 6.36
C ASN A 103 8.42 6.72 6.02
N SER A 104 9.51 6.97 5.29
CA SER A 104 10.55 5.95 5.07
C SER A 104 11.40 5.76 6.32
N LEU A 105 11.85 4.53 6.54
CA LEU A 105 12.83 4.18 7.56
C LEU A 105 14.12 3.70 6.90
N ARG A 106 15.22 3.81 7.64
CA ARG A 106 16.53 3.27 7.28
C ARG A 106 17.12 2.55 8.47
N ASP A 107 17.89 1.51 8.21
CA ASP A 107 18.67 0.86 9.26
C ASP A 107 19.71 1.82 9.81
N ALA A 108 19.89 1.82 11.13
CA ALA A 108 20.94 2.60 11.75
C ALA A 108 22.32 2.16 11.24
N GLY A 109 23.15 3.11 10.81
CA GLY A 109 24.51 2.83 10.35
C GLY A 109 24.68 2.61 8.83
N LYS A 110 23.67 2.95 8.02
CA LYS A 110 23.81 3.16 6.56
C LYS A 110 23.68 4.63 6.19
#